data_AF-A0A932NM53-F1
#
_entry.id   AF-A0A932NM53-F1
#
_cell.length_a   1.000
_cell.length_b   1.000
_cell.length_c   1.000
_cell.angle_alpha   90.00
_cell.angle_beta   90.00
_cell.angle_gamma   90.00
#
_symmetry.space_group_name_H-M   'P 1'
#
loop_
_entity.id
_entity.type
_entity.pdbx_description
1 polymer ?
#
loop_
_entity_poly.entity_id
_entity_poly.type
_entity_poly.pdbx_seq_one_letter_code
_entity_poly.pdbx_strand_id
1 'polypeptide(L)'
;MVTGASRGIGREISLALAAEGAKLALVGRDQEALAETARLTQGANAKIFKADLRDEREIGEAVHSVHQTFQRVDVLVNAAGVWHDAQRKYQGPQLPDTPAEEINEVIEVGLRSAMLLSRLVLPGMIQRKGGKILQISCGFAGPHEARGWIHYYVT
;
A
#
# COMPACT_ATOMS: atom_id res chain seq x y z
N MET A 1 -5.92 7.87 3.08
CA MET A 1 -5.93 6.39 3.07
C MET A 1 -4.56 5.94 2.61
N VAL A 2 -3.89 5.12 3.42
CA VAL A 2 -2.54 4.64 3.13
C VAL A 2 -2.57 3.11 3.16
N THR A 3 -2.18 2.47 2.06
CA THR A 3 -2.00 1.01 1.99
C THR A 3 -0.57 0.63 2.30
N GLY A 4 -0.34 -0.61 2.74
CA GLY A 4 0.98 -1.01 3.22
C GLY A 4 1.40 -0.26 4.48
N ALA A 5 0.43 0.29 5.21
CA ALA A 5 0.69 1.17 6.35
C ALA A 5 1.26 0.45 7.58
N SER A 6 1.35 -0.89 7.55
CA SER A 6 1.81 -1.68 8.68
C SER A 6 3.30 -1.53 8.96
N ARG A 7 4.13 -1.18 7.99
CA ARG A 7 5.60 -1.09 8.12
C ARG A 7 6.24 -0.29 6.98
N GLY A 8 7.56 -0.06 7.08
CA GLY A 8 8.38 0.53 6.01
C GLY A 8 7.88 1.89 5.56
N ILE A 9 7.97 2.17 4.25
CA ILE A 9 7.61 3.46 3.66
C ILE A 9 6.15 3.83 3.96
N GLY A 10 5.22 2.88 3.91
CA GLY A 10 3.80 3.14 4.21
C GLY A 10 3.57 3.61 5.64
N ARG A 11 4.31 3.06 6.62
CA ARG A 11 4.28 3.53 8.00
C ARG A 11 4.81 4.95 8.11
N GLU A 12 5.99 5.23 7.57
CA GLU A 12 6.61 6.56 7.66
C GLU A 12 5.76 7.64 6.99
N ILE A 13 5.16 7.35 5.83
CA ILE A 13 4.18 8.26 5.19
C ILE A 13 2.98 8.49 6.11
N SER A 14 2.47 7.45 6.77
CA SER A 14 1.37 7.59 7.71
C SER A 14 1.74 8.50 8.89
N LEU A 15 2.94 8.35 9.45
CA LEU A 15 3.43 9.21 10.54
C LEU A 15 3.60 10.66 10.08
N ALA A 16 4.19 10.88 8.91
CA ALA A 16 4.35 12.22 8.34
C ALA A 16 2.99 12.90 8.09
N LEU A 17 2.03 12.18 7.53
CA LEU A 17 0.67 12.71 7.33
C LEU A 17 -0.05 12.98 8.66
N ALA A 18 0.17 12.16 9.69
CA ALA A 18 -0.35 12.41 11.04
C ALA A 18 0.20 13.70 11.63
N ALA A 19 1.51 13.98 11.46
CA ALA A 19 2.14 15.20 11.94
C ALA A 19 1.53 16.47 11.31
N GLU A 20 1.06 16.36 10.07
CA GLU A 20 0.33 17.42 9.34
C GLU A 20 -1.17 17.49 9.71
N GLY A 21 -1.62 16.72 10.72
CA GLY A 21 -3.01 16.73 11.19
C GLY A 21 -3.99 15.91 10.34
N ALA A 22 -3.50 15.03 9.48
CA ALA A 22 -4.37 14.19 8.65
C ALA A 22 -5.16 13.17 9.48
N LYS A 23 -6.40 12.88 9.03
CA LYS A 23 -7.15 11.70 9.47
C LYS A 23 -6.67 10.50 8.66
N LEU A 24 -6.30 9.40 9.31
CA LEU A 24 -5.64 8.28 8.68
C LEU A 24 -6.55 7.05 8.63
N ALA A 25 -6.72 6.52 7.42
CA ALA A 25 -7.15 5.15 7.20
C ALA A 25 -5.89 4.31 6.90
N LEU A 26 -5.49 3.47 7.85
CA LEU A 26 -4.35 2.58 7.76
C LEU A 26 -4.81 1.21 7.26
N VAL A 27 -4.34 0.81 6.07
CA VAL A 27 -4.85 -0.37 5.37
C VAL A 27 -3.76 -1.43 5.20
N GLY A 28 -4.09 -2.68 5.53
CA GLY A 28 -3.22 -3.84 5.34
C GLY A 28 -3.74 -5.11 6.03
N ARG A 29 -3.01 -6.21 5.90
CA ARG A 29 -3.41 -7.54 6.41
C ARG A 29 -3.11 -7.74 7.90
N ASP A 30 -2.02 -7.13 8.36
CA ASP A 30 -1.43 -7.31 9.69
C ASP A 30 -1.99 -6.28 10.67
N GLN A 31 -3.04 -6.66 11.40
CA GLN A 31 -3.73 -5.75 12.33
C GLN A 31 -2.85 -5.29 13.49
N GLU A 32 -1.96 -6.13 14.01
CA GLU A 32 -1.09 -5.78 15.13
C GLU A 32 -0.06 -4.73 14.70
N ALA A 33 0.57 -4.91 13.53
CA ALA A 33 1.51 -3.93 13.01
C ALA A 33 0.83 -2.62 12.58
N LEU A 34 -0.43 -2.66 12.14
CA LEU A 34 -1.24 -1.46 11.90
C LEU A 34 -1.59 -0.75 13.21
N ALA A 35 -1.91 -1.50 14.27
CA ALA A 35 -2.16 -0.93 15.58
C ALA A 35 -0.92 -0.27 16.16
N GLU A 36 0.25 -0.86 15.95
CA GLU A 36 1.51 -0.21 16.31
C GLU A 36 1.71 1.10 15.55
N THR A 37 1.48 1.10 14.24
CA THR A 37 1.56 2.33 13.44
C THR A 37 0.58 3.38 13.94
N ALA A 38 -0.66 3.01 14.27
CA ALA A 38 -1.64 3.93 14.83
C ALA A 38 -1.17 4.53 16.16
N ARG A 39 -0.56 3.74 17.07
CA ARG A 39 0.02 4.25 18.32
C ARG A 39 1.11 5.28 18.08
N LEU A 40 1.97 5.04 17.09
CA LEU A 40 3.07 5.94 16.72
C LEU A 40 2.60 7.28 16.14
N THR A 41 1.34 7.40 15.70
CA THR A 41 0.77 8.67 15.20
C THR A 41 0.39 9.68 16.30
N GLN A 42 0.68 9.37 17.57
CA GLN A 42 0.63 10.32 18.72
C GLN A 42 -0.62 11.22 18.80
N GLY A 43 -1.81 10.62 18.68
CA GLY A 43 -3.09 11.33 18.86
C GLY A 43 -3.76 11.81 17.58
N ALA A 44 -3.17 11.55 16.41
CA ALA A 44 -3.89 11.68 15.15
C ALA A 44 -5.11 10.74 15.12
N ASN A 45 -6.15 11.13 14.37
CA ASN A 45 -7.32 10.26 14.16
C ASN A 45 -6.97 9.16 13.15
N ALA A 46 -6.27 8.13 13.63
CA ALA A 46 -5.90 6.94 12.87
C ALA A 46 -6.84 5.77 13.15
N LYS A 47 -7.40 5.18 12.08
CA LYS A 47 -8.28 4.02 12.12
C LYS A 47 -7.73 2.92 11.22
N ILE A 48 -7.87 1.68 11.69
CA ILE A 48 -7.33 0.49 11.03
C ILE A 48 -8.43 -0.13 10.16
N PHE A 49 -8.08 -0.47 8.93
CA PHE A 49 -8.94 -1.18 7.99
C PHE A 49 -8.19 -2.42 7.50
N LYS A 50 -8.52 -3.58 8.05
CA LYS A 50 -7.90 -4.84 7.64
C LYS A 50 -8.37 -5.19 6.24
N ALA A 51 -7.44 -5.45 5.33
CA ALA A 51 -7.74 -5.95 4.00
C ALA A 51 -6.54 -6.71 3.42
N ASP A 52 -6.81 -7.86 2.80
CA ASP A 52 -5.94 -8.48 1.82
C ASP A 52 -6.15 -7.81 0.46
N LEU A 53 -5.11 -7.14 -0.03
CA LEU A 53 -5.15 -6.41 -1.28
C LEU A 53 -5.07 -7.31 -2.53
N ARG A 54 -5.02 -8.63 -2.35
CA ARG A 54 -5.22 -9.61 -3.41
C ARG A 54 -6.72 -9.88 -3.65
N ASP A 55 -7.55 -9.78 -2.60
CA ASP A 55 -9.00 -10.00 -2.68
C ASP A 55 -9.73 -8.69 -3.05
N GLU A 56 -10.37 -8.68 -4.22
CA GLU A 56 -11.14 -7.54 -4.72
C GLU A 56 -12.34 -7.18 -3.83
N ARG A 57 -12.95 -8.19 -3.19
CA ARG A 57 -14.05 -7.99 -2.26
C ARG A 57 -13.56 -7.26 -1.00
N GLU A 58 -12.44 -7.68 -0.43
CA GLU A 58 -11.85 -7.01 0.74
C GLU A 58 -11.41 -5.58 0.41
N ILE A 59 -10.88 -5.33 -0.79
CA ILE A 59 -10.60 -3.96 -1.28
C ILE A 59 -11.87 -3.11 -1.28
N GLY A 60 -12.96 -3.63 -1.84
CA GLY A 60 -14.25 -2.95 -1.89
C GLY A 60 -14.82 -2.66 -0.49
N GLU A 61 -14.81 -3.65 0.39
CA GLU A 61 -15.24 -3.55 1.79
C GLU A 61 -14.40 -2.52 2.57
N ALA A 62 -13.09 -2.49 2.35
CA ALA A 62 -12.20 -1.53 2.99
C ALA A 62 -12.49 -0.08 2.54
N VAL A 63 -12.62 0.16 1.22
CA VAL A 63 -12.96 1.50 0.71
C VAL A 63 -14.33 1.93 1.22
N HIS A 64 -15.31 1.04 1.23
CA HIS A 64 -16.64 1.32 1.77
C HIS A 64 -16.58 1.72 3.26
N SER A 65 -15.86 0.95 4.07
CA SER A 65 -15.69 1.20 5.51
C SER A 65 -14.97 2.53 5.78
N VAL A 66 -13.95 2.86 4.97
CA VAL A 66 -13.26 4.15 5.02
C VAL A 66 -14.23 5.29 4.73
N HIS A 67 -15.08 5.16 3.72
CA HIS A 67 -16.11 6.14 3.42
C HIS A 67 -17.15 6.27 4.53
N GLN A 68 -17.59 5.18 5.16
CA GLN A 68 -18.50 5.28 6.31
C GLN A 68 -17.86 6.01 7.49
N THR A 69 -16.56 5.80 7.72
CA THR A 69 -15.84 6.38 8.87
C THR A 69 -15.47 7.85 8.66
N PHE A 70 -14.98 8.20 7.47
CA PHE A 70 -14.40 9.52 7.20
C PHE A 70 -15.17 10.33 6.15
N GLN A 71 -16.26 9.78 5.61
CA GLN A 71 -17.12 10.34 4.54
C GLN A 71 -16.43 10.45 3.17
N ARG A 72 -15.13 10.71 3.13
CA ARG A 72 -14.37 10.91 1.89
C ARG A 72 -12.92 10.46 2.02
N VAL A 73 -12.28 10.25 0.86
CA VAL A 73 -10.83 10.03 0.74
C VAL A 73 -10.21 11.23 0.04
N ASP A 74 -9.44 12.03 0.81
CA ASP A 74 -8.77 13.20 0.26
C ASP A 74 -7.46 12.84 -0.47
N VAL A 75 -6.70 11.92 0.11
CA VAL A 75 -5.45 11.40 -0.43
C VAL A 75 -5.47 9.88 -0.34
N LEU A 76 -5.16 9.21 -1.46
CA LEU A 76 -4.85 7.79 -1.52
C LEU A 76 -3.34 7.63 -1.70
N VAL A 77 -2.69 6.88 -0.83
CA VAL A 77 -1.30 6.46 -0.97
C VAL A 77 -1.28 4.95 -1.17
N ASN A 78 -0.90 4.52 -2.36
CA ASN A 78 -0.67 3.13 -2.70
C ASN A 78 0.79 2.79 -2.36
N ALA A 79 1.02 2.28 -1.15
CA ALA A 79 2.36 1.90 -0.67
C ALA A 79 2.46 0.42 -0.26
N ALA A 80 1.40 -0.36 -0.52
CA ALA A 80 1.47 -1.81 -0.36
C ALA A 80 2.36 -2.44 -1.44
N GLY A 81 3.23 -3.35 -1.01
CA GLY A 81 4.06 -4.19 -1.86
C GLY A 81 4.42 -5.47 -1.12
N VAL A 82 4.84 -6.48 -1.86
CA VAL A 82 5.25 -7.77 -1.30
C VAL A 82 6.74 -7.97 -1.55
N TRP A 83 7.40 -8.53 -0.54
CA TRP A 83 8.79 -8.95 -0.57
C TRP A 83 8.85 -10.34 0.06
N HIS A 84 9.10 -11.37 -0.75
CA HIS A 84 9.05 -12.76 -0.28
C HIS A 84 10.31 -13.15 0.53
N ASP A 85 11.41 -12.40 0.39
CA ASP A 85 12.62 -12.62 1.19
C ASP A 85 13.31 -11.30 1.58
N ALA A 86 13.02 -10.82 2.79
CA ALA A 86 13.64 -9.62 3.35
C ALA A 86 15.09 -9.82 3.80
N GLN A 87 15.56 -11.08 3.94
CA GLN A 87 16.90 -11.40 4.42
C GLN A 87 17.90 -11.60 3.27
N ARG A 88 17.44 -11.92 2.06
CA ARG A 88 18.26 -12.08 0.86
C ARG A 88 18.29 -10.83 -0.02
N LYS A 89 18.63 -9.68 0.56
CA LYS A 89 18.84 -8.45 -0.21
C LYS A 89 19.88 -8.70 -1.31
N TYR A 90 19.45 -8.66 -2.57
CA TYR A 90 20.27 -8.97 -3.77
C TYR A 90 20.74 -10.42 -3.91
N GLN A 91 20.10 -11.39 -3.23
CA GLN A 91 20.47 -12.81 -3.25
C GLN A 91 19.26 -13.75 -3.47
N GLY A 92 18.16 -13.22 -4.01
CA GLY A 92 16.98 -14.01 -4.38
C GLY A 92 17.22 -14.93 -5.58
N PRO A 93 16.31 -15.88 -5.86
CA PRO A 93 16.39 -16.68 -7.08
C PRO A 93 16.45 -15.77 -8.31
N GLN A 94 17.17 -16.19 -9.35
CA GLN A 94 17.11 -15.47 -10.63
C GLN A 94 15.70 -15.60 -11.22
N LEU A 95 15.31 -14.70 -12.13
CA LEU A 95 13.97 -14.73 -12.73
C LEU A 95 13.55 -16.11 -13.29
N PRO A 96 14.43 -16.89 -13.97
CA PRO A 96 14.07 -18.22 -14.46
C PRO A 96 13.69 -19.23 -13.37
N ASP A 97 14.19 -19.03 -12.14
CA ASP A 97 13.96 -19.90 -10.98
C ASP A 97 12.93 -19.32 -10.02
N THR A 98 12.36 -18.15 -10.34
CA THR A 98 11.35 -17.49 -9.52
C THR A 98 10.00 -18.17 -9.72
N PRO A 99 9.32 -18.63 -8.65
CA PRO A 99 7.98 -19.21 -8.77
C PRO A 99 7.00 -18.23 -9.41
N ALA A 100 6.14 -18.72 -10.31
CA ALA A 100 5.15 -17.88 -10.98
C ALA A 100 4.20 -17.21 -9.97
N GLU A 101 3.94 -17.89 -8.85
CA GLU A 101 3.12 -17.40 -7.74
C GLU A 101 3.70 -16.13 -7.10
N GLU A 102 5.04 -16.03 -6.95
CA GLU A 102 5.67 -14.82 -6.43
C GLU A 102 5.48 -13.65 -7.40
N ILE A 103 5.64 -13.89 -8.70
CA ILE A 103 5.44 -12.87 -9.73
C ILE A 103 3.99 -12.38 -9.70
N ASN A 104 3.04 -13.31 -9.64
CA ASN A 104 1.61 -12.99 -9.55
C ASN A 104 1.30 -12.18 -8.29
N GLU A 105 1.81 -12.57 -7.12
CA GLU A 105 1.55 -11.84 -5.88
C GLU A 105 2.10 -10.41 -5.92
N VAL A 106 3.28 -10.18 -6.52
CA VAL A 106 3.79 -8.81 -6.69
C VAL A 106 2.85 -8.00 -7.60
N ILE A 107 2.42 -8.55 -8.73
CA ILE A 107 1.51 -7.85 -9.66
C ILE A 107 0.16 -7.57 -9.00
N GLU A 108 -0.40 -8.55 -8.30
CA GLU A 108 -1.67 -8.43 -7.60
C GLU A 108 -1.65 -7.33 -6.56
N VAL A 109 -0.62 -7.30 -5.71
CA VAL A 109 -0.53 -6.32 -4.61
C VAL A 109 -0.03 -4.96 -5.11
N GLY A 110 1.07 -4.92 -5.87
CA GLY A 110 1.73 -3.68 -6.26
C GLY A 110 1.01 -2.90 -7.36
N LEU A 111 0.38 -3.58 -8.31
CA LEU A 111 -0.24 -2.96 -9.49
C LEU A 111 -1.77 -3.09 -9.47
N ARG A 112 -2.30 -4.32 -9.49
CA ARG A 112 -3.75 -4.53 -9.60
C ARG A 112 -4.51 -3.88 -8.45
N SER A 113 -4.06 -4.07 -7.21
CA SER A 113 -4.73 -3.49 -6.04
C SER A 113 -4.74 -1.96 -6.09
N ALA A 114 -3.64 -1.34 -6.51
CA ALA A 114 -3.51 0.11 -6.64
C ALA A 114 -4.48 0.68 -7.69
N MET A 115 -4.64 0.00 -8.82
CA MET A 115 -5.61 0.36 -9.85
C MET A 115 -7.05 0.22 -9.34
N LEU A 116 -7.38 -0.86 -8.63
CA LEU A 116 -8.72 -1.10 -8.08
C LEU A 116 -9.07 -0.07 -7.00
N LEU A 117 -8.16 0.21 -6.08
CA LEU A 117 -8.32 1.25 -5.07
C LEU A 117 -8.54 2.62 -5.72
N SER A 118 -7.71 2.97 -6.70
CA SER A 118 -7.84 4.21 -7.46
C SER A 118 -9.21 4.28 -8.14
N ARG A 119 -9.64 3.22 -8.83
CA ARG A 119 -10.95 3.13 -9.48
C ARG A 119 -12.10 3.37 -8.50
N LEU A 120 -12.00 2.89 -7.25
CA LEU A 120 -13.05 3.04 -6.25
C LEU A 120 -13.10 4.43 -5.61
N VAL A 121 -11.94 5.07 -5.36
CA VAL A 121 -11.91 6.40 -4.70
C VAL A 121 -12.06 7.57 -5.68
N LEU A 122 -11.67 7.37 -6.94
CA LEU A 122 -11.60 8.43 -7.96
C LEU A 122 -12.95 9.11 -8.25
N PRO A 123 -14.11 8.41 -8.34
CA PRO A 123 -15.39 9.06 -8.58
C PRO A 123 -15.71 10.16 -7.55
N GLY A 124 -15.45 9.89 -6.27
CA GLY A 124 -15.64 10.87 -5.20
C GLY A 124 -14.65 12.04 -5.27
N MET A 125 -13.42 11.80 -5.74
CA MET A 125 -12.44 12.86 -6.00
C MET A 125 -12.86 13.77 -7.17
N ILE A 126 -13.36 13.17 -8.27
CA ILE A 126 -13.84 13.90 -9.44
C ILE A 126 -15.05 14.78 -9.08
N GLN A 127 -16.04 14.21 -8.39
CA GLN A 127 -17.28 14.92 -8.04
C GLN A 127 -16.98 16.21 -7.25
N ARG A 128 -16.04 16.14 -6.31
CA ARG A 128 -15.64 17.28 -5.48
C ARG A 128 -14.51 18.14 -6.08
N LYS A 129 -14.06 17.82 -7.30
CA LYS A 129 -12.96 18.49 -8.02
C LYS A 129 -11.68 18.60 -7.19
N GLY A 130 -11.37 17.57 -6.41
CA GLY A 130 -10.24 17.58 -5.50
C GLY A 130 -9.85 16.18 -5.07
N GLY A 131 -8.55 15.97 -4.85
CA GLY A 131 -8.00 14.68 -4.44
C GLY A 131 -6.62 14.46 -5.02
N LYS A 132 -5.84 13.60 -4.37
CA LYS A 132 -4.51 13.19 -4.83
C LYS A 132 -4.35 11.68 -4.68
N ILE A 133 -3.75 11.05 -5.67
CA ILE A 133 -3.34 9.65 -5.63
C ILE A 133 -1.82 9.64 -5.75
N LEU A 134 -1.15 9.00 -4.79
CA LEU A 134 0.28 8.80 -4.77
C LEU A 134 0.58 7.31 -4.93
N GLN A 135 1.25 6.95 -6.00
CA GLN A 135 1.75 5.60 -6.25
C GLN A 135 3.20 5.52 -5.80
N ILE A 136 3.48 4.66 -4.81
CA ILE A 136 4.85 4.36 -4.42
C ILE A 136 5.33 3.22 -5.31
N SER A 137 6.30 3.51 -6.17
CA SER A 137 6.99 2.53 -6.99
C SER A 137 8.44 2.39 -6.53
N CYS A 138 9.13 1.37 -7.03
CA CYS A 138 10.55 1.13 -6.79
C CYS A 138 11.33 1.24 -8.11
N GLY A 139 12.60 1.62 -8.02
CA GLY A 139 13.53 1.68 -9.15
C GLY A 139 14.94 1.28 -8.70
N PHE A 140 15.78 0.85 -9.63
CA PHE A 140 17.20 0.63 -9.39
C PHE A 140 18.04 1.83 -9.81
N ALA A 141 19.14 2.07 -9.11
CA ALA A 141 20.10 3.11 -9.46
C ALA A 141 21.23 2.57 -10.36
N GLY A 142 21.46 1.25 -10.42
CA GLY A 142 22.57 0.68 -11.19
C GLY A 142 22.38 -0.75 -11.75
N PRO A 143 23.23 -1.15 -12.71
CA PRO A 143 23.10 -2.38 -13.50
C PRO A 143 23.29 -3.70 -12.73
N HIS A 144 23.84 -3.64 -11.52
CA HIS A 144 24.07 -4.82 -10.67
C HIS A 144 23.01 -5.02 -9.60
N GLU A 145 22.15 -4.02 -9.36
CA GLU A 145 21.18 -4.03 -8.27
C GLU A 145 19.94 -4.87 -8.62
N ALA A 146 19.71 -5.14 -9.91
CA ALA A 146 18.54 -5.86 -10.43
C ALA A 146 18.59 -7.38 -10.43
N ARG A 147 19.76 -7.97 -10.15
CA ARG A 147 19.94 -9.43 -10.25
C ARG A 147 19.07 -10.16 -9.23
N GLY A 148 18.18 -11.03 -9.72
CA GLY A 148 17.22 -11.80 -8.92
C GLY A 148 16.02 -11.03 -8.37
N TRP A 149 15.82 -9.78 -8.80
CA TRP A 149 14.82 -8.88 -8.20
C TRP A 149 13.84 -8.29 -9.21
N ILE A 150 13.97 -8.63 -10.49
CA ILE A 150 13.22 -8.02 -11.60
C ILE A 150 11.69 -8.13 -11.45
N HIS A 151 11.16 -9.21 -10.88
CA HIS A 151 9.71 -9.37 -10.70
C HIS A 151 9.11 -8.42 -9.66
N TYR A 152 9.93 -7.83 -8.79
CA TYR A 152 9.48 -6.81 -7.83
C TYR A 152 9.28 -5.42 -8.46
N TYR A 153 9.68 -5.22 -9.73
CA TYR A 153 9.61 -3.94 -10.44
C TYR A 153 8.38 -3.87 -11.32
N VAL A 154 7.22 -3.80 -10.66
CA VAL A 154 5.97 -3.56 -11.35
C VAL A 154 5.67 -2.06 -11.23
N THR A 155 5.78 -1.35 -12.36
CA THR A 155 5.42 0.07 -12.51
C THR A 155 3.96 0.24 -12.89
#